data_AF-A0AAV2S7U8-F1
#
_entry.id   AF-A0AAV2S7U8-F1
#
_cell.length_a   1.000
_cell.length_b   1.000
_cell.length_c   1.000
_cell.angle_alpha   90.00
_cell.angle_beta   90.00
_cell.angle_gamma   90.00
#
_symmetry.space_group_name_H-M   'P 1'
#
loop_
_entity.id
_entity.type
_entity.pdbx_description
1 polymer ?
#
loop_
_entity_poly.entity_id
_entity_poly.type
_entity_poly.pdbx_seq_one_letter_code
_entity_poly.pdbx_strand_id
1 'polypeptide(L)'
;MEEVLEQVIREATSPKFSAIAQAAKEANDVLESQAGLLRSPPHELRSVCLRALQLALESKQSKLISLAISGFYKLLRDTEFHSGYEEDDETTWLPSQLLGAIQSLPHHTHDTQVELLKAVLNMSCVSGIVVSGQIVRQVVGVCGLAYSRGGQQLRTSAQSAASQAIARLVTQLKEESQEQEQLRSKDNQLQKTSQDNQDEEDLDYIAPPYDEMVPVINLIADKLNDATKNQEDKKGPEVPALFLLECASTLLSNLAGPIASNTGSKKTKGTLLGKSTLYSKSSEQCNSAPAYCSTLLVAALWQRLCPALVALLGSPVSQRLAKTSSRSDGQMGRGSGCLANPGPLFNNQQARAIYNVACWLVVLMGSVGEMRPVLESLLHRMLLYPPPQCRLDALKAVSELLGNPTKLVQLAGPILHTDPRNPHQNDLALFR
;
A
#
# COMPACT_ATOMS: atom_id res chain seq x y z
N MET A 1 11.42 27.54 9.04
CA MET A 1 12.12 26.42 9.73
C MET A 1 13.08 26.93 10.82
N GLU A 2 13.66 28.11 10.60
CA GLU A 2 14.64 28.82 11.41
C GLU A 2 14.24 28.92 12.89
N GLU A 3 13.00 29.32 13.19
CA GLU A 3 12.52 29.43 14.58
C GLU A 3 12.62 28.11 15.37
N VAL A 4 12.40 26.97 14.71
CA VAL A 4 12.52 25.65 15.35
C VAL A 4 13.99 25.34 15.63
N LEU A 5 14.89 25.65 14.69
CA LEU A 5 16.33 25.44 14.86
C LEU A 5 16.89 26.32 15.98
N GLU A 6 16.48 27.59 16.06
CA GLU A 6 16.84 28.49 17.16
C GLU A 6 16.37 27.96 18.53
N GLN A 7 15.18 27.36 18.58
CA GLN A 7 14.69 26.70 19.80
C GLN A 7 15.53 25.46 20.14
N VAL A 8 15.94 24.68 19.15
CA VAL A 8 16.84 23.53 19.34
C VAL A 8 18.19 23.98 19.89
N ILE A 9 18.79 25.03 19.34
CA ILE A 9 20.07 25.60 19.81
C ILE A 9 19.95 26.05 21.27
N ARG A 10 18.87 26.76 21.62
CA ARG A 10 18.62 27.24 22.99
C ARG A 10 18.43 26.10 23.99
N GLU A 11 17.80 25.00 23.59
CA GLU A 11 17.61 23.83 24.45
C GLU A 11 18.89 22.96 24.52
N ALA A 12 19.74 22.97 23.50
CA ALA A 12 20.98 22.20 23.40
C ALA A 12 22.21 22.89 24.03
N THR A 13 22.04 23.62 25.14
CA THR A 13 23.13 24.38 25.80
C THR A 13 24.13 23.50 26.57
N SER A 14 23.75 22.26 26.91
CA SER A 14 24.65 21.33 27.60
C SER A 14 25.79 20.89 26.69
N PRO A 15 27.04 20.73 27.18
CA PRO A 15 28.16 20.23 26.37
C PRO A 15 27.89 18.83 25.79
N LYS A 16 27.00 18.04 26.43
CA LYS A 16 26.52 16.75 25.93
C LYS A 16 25.80 16.86 24.57
N PHE A 17 25.18 18.00 24.30
CA PHE A 17 24.39 18.26 23.09
C PHE A 17 25.08 19.24 22.13
N SER A 18 26.39 19.47 22.30
CA SER A 18 27.18 20.36 21.45
C SER A 18 27.06 20.04 19.95
N ALA A 19 27.07 18.75 19.58
CA ALA A 19 26.88 18.31 18.20
C ALA A 19 25.47 18.68 17.65
N ILE A 20 24.44 18.68 18.49
CA ILE A 20 23.07 19.06 18.12
C ILE A 20 23.01 20.57 17.89
N ALA A 21 23.55 21.35 18.83
CA ALA A 21 23.61 22.80 18.71
C ALA A 21 24.40 23.24 17.48
N GLN A 22 25.53 22.59 17.20
CA GLN A 22 26.35 22.86 16.03
C GLN A 22 25.60 22.53 14.72
N ALA A 23 25.00 21.35 14.60
CA ALA A 23 24.23 20.98 13.42
C ALA A 23 23.01 21.90 13.19
N ALA A 24 22.31 22.29 14.26
CA ALA A 24 21.18 23.21 14.17
C ALA A 24 21.63 24.62 13.77
N LYS A 25 22.81 25.07 14.22
CA LYS A 25 23.40 26.35 13.82
C LYS A 25 23.81 26.34 12.35
N GLU A 26 24.49 25.29 11.90
CA GLU A 26 24.86 25.12 10.48
C GLU A 26 23.63 25.13 9.58
N ALA A 27 22.54 24.45 9.98
CA ALA A 27 21.28 24.49 9.26
C ALA A 27 20.70 25.92 9.19
N ASN A 28 20.74 26.68 10.28
CA ASN A 28 20.23 28.04 10.31
C ASN A 28 21.05 28.98 9.41
N ASP A 29 22.38 28.89 9.49
CA ASP A 29 23.29 29.69 8.65
C ASP A 29 23.04 29.41 7.15
N VAL A 30 22.81 28.14 6.78
CA VAL A 30 22.47 27.76 5.40
C VAL A 30 21.11 28.33 4.97
N LEU A 31 20.09 28.31 5.82
CA LEU A 31 18.77 28.89 5.52
C LEU A 31 18.84 30.42 5.38
N GLU A 32 19.57 31.10 6.26
CA GLU A 32 19.78 32.55 6.19
C GLU A 32 20.52 32.96 4.89
N SER A 33 21.44 32.10 4.41
CA SER A 33 22.16 32.34 3.16
C SER A 33 21.31 32.20 1.89
N GLN A 34 20.05 31.72 1.98
CA GLN A 34 19.15 31.55 0.84
C GLN A 34 18.59 32.87 0.25
N ALA A 35 18.95 34.01 0.83
CA ALA A 35 18.56 35.33 0.35
C ALA A 35 19.32 35.81 -0.92
N GLY A 36 20.29 35.03 -1.43
CA GLY A 36 21.10 35.35 -2.62
C GLY A 36 20.61 34.76 -3.96
N LEU A 37 21.34 35.04 -5.06
CA LEU A 37 21.06 34.50 -6.41
C LEU A 37 21.39 33.01 -6.56
N LEU A 38 22.28 32.46 -5.73
CA LEU A 38 22.69 31.05 -5.75
C LEU A 38 22.01 30.31 -4.60
N ARG A 39 20.72 29.99 -4.79
CA ARG A 39 19.98 29.18 -3.82
C ARG A 39 20.40 27.73 -3.90
N SER A 40 20.52 27.10 -2.74
CA SER A 40 20.72 25.66 -2.66
C SER A 40 19.45 24.94 -3.11
N PRO A 41 19.57 23.80 -3.80
CA PRO A 41 18.43 23.00 -4.16
C PRO A 41 17.70 22.47 -2.90
N PRO A 42 16.39 22.21 -2.97
CA PRO A 42 15.60 21.80 -1.80
C PRO A 42 16.14 20.56 -1.09
N HIS A 43 16.72 19.58 -1.81
CA HIS A 43 17.26 18.37 -1.19
C HIS A 43 18.49 18.64 -0.31
N GLU A 44 19.32 19.62 -0.65
CA GLU A 44 20.45 20.04 0.18
C GLU A 44 19.95 20.73 1.45
N LEU A 45 18.99 21.66 1.31
CA LEU A 45 18.37 22.34 2.45
C LEU A 45 17.73 21.35 3.43
N ARG A 46 17.01 20.38 2.89
CA ARG A 46 16.41 19.29 3.67
C ARG A 46 17.49 18.47 4.37
N SER A 47 18.59 18.14 3.71
CA SER A 47 19.65 17.30 4.29
C SER A 47 20.26 17.88 5.58
N VAL A 48 20.56 19.18 5.58
CA VAL A 48 21.18 19.87 6.73
C VAL A 48 20.15 20.02 7.86
N CYS A 49 18.92 20.43 7.54
CA CYS A 49 17.83 20.53 8.51
C CYS A 49 17.49 19.17 9.14
N LEU A 50 17.29 18.12 8.32
CA LEU A 50 16.95 16.78 8.78
C LEU A 50 18.08 16.17 9.62
N ARG A 51 19.35 16.48 9.32
CA ARG A 51 20.48 16.05 10.15
C ARG A 51 20.38 16.62 11.57
N ALA A 52 20.11 17.92 11.71
CA ALA A 52 19.93 18.56 13.01
C ALA A 52 18.72 17.96 13.77
N LEU A 53 17.58 17.78 13.09
CA LEU A 53 16.37 17.20 13.68
C LEU A 53 16.57 15.73 14.07
N GLN A 54 17.29 14.93 13.29
CA GLN A 54 17.60 13.55 13.60
C GLN A 54 18.44 13.45 14.89
N LEU A 55 19.49 14.28 15.02
CA LEU A 55 20.30 14.32 16.24
C LEU A 55 19.48 14.75 17.47
N ALA A 56 18.57 15.70 17.29
CA ALA A 56 17.63 16.11 18.34
C ALA A 56 16.66 14.99 18.73
N LEU A 57 16.15 14.23 17.76
CA LEU A 57 15.29 13.07 17.97
C LEU A 57 16.01 11.95 18.74
N GLU A 58 17.28 11.68 18.42
CA GLU A 58 18.07 10.62 19.04
C GLU A 58 18.65 11.00 20.41
N SER A 59 18.50 12.26 20.84
CA SER A 59 19.06 12.81 22.08
C SER A 59 18.52 12.19 23.38
N LYS A 60 17.38 11.49 23.31
CA LYS A 60 16.57 10.99 24.46
C LYS A 60 16.02 12.09 25.37
N GLN A 61 16.14 13.36 24.99
CA GLN A 61 15.61 14.50 25.76
C GLN A 61 14.23 14.90 25.23
N SER A 62 13.19 14.81 26.07
CA SER A 62 11.80 14.96 25.63
C SER A 62 11.49 16.27 24.90
N LYS A 63 12.11 17.39 25.33
CA LYS A 63 11.95 18.69 24.67
C LYS A 63 12.61 18.73 23.29
N LEU A 64 13.83 18.21 23.15
CA LEU A 64 14.52 18.12 21.87
C LEU A 64 13.78 17.20 20.90
N ILE A 65 13.24 16.09 21.40
CA ILE A 65 12.37 15.18 20.62
C ILE A 65 11.12 15.91 20.12
N SER A 66 10.45 16.67 20.98
CA SER A 66 9.27 17.47 20.60
C SER A 66 9.58 18.51 19.53
N LEU A 67 10.71 19.21 19.67
CA LEU A 67 11.20 20.16 18.66
C LEU A 67 11.56 19.48 17.34
N ALA A 68 12.17 18.29 17.39
CA ALA A 68 12.47 17.49 16.20
C ALA A 68 11.20 17.14 15.42
N ILE A 69 10.17 16.66 16.13
CA ILE A 69 8.85 16.35 15.54
C ILE A 69 8.23 17.61 14.93
N SER A 70 8.24 18.73 15.64
CA SER A 70 7.76 20.02 15.12
C SER A 70 8.49 20.43 13.84
N GLY A 71 9.81 20.24 13.79
CA GLY A 71 10.63 20.50 12.61
C GLY A 71 10.27 19.61 11.42
N PHE A 72 9.99 18.32 11.63
CA PHE A 72 9.52 17.44 10.55
C PHE A 72 8.20 17.92 9.95
N TYR A 73 7.24 18.34 10.77
CA TYR A 73 5.99 18.91 10.27
C TYR A 73 6.19 20.25 9.55
N LYS A 74 7.12 21.07 10.04
CA LYS A 74 7.45 22.36 9.42
C LYS A 74 8.05 22.15 8.03
N LEU A 75 8.98 21.20 7.90
CA LEU A 75 9.59 20.79 6.63
C LEU A 75 8.54 20.27 5.64
N LEU A 76 7.56 19.50 6.10
CA LEU A 76 6.47 19.02 5.24
C LEU A 76 5.53 20.12 4.76
N ARG A 77 5.44 21.24 5.49
CA ARG A 77 4.52 22.34 5.20
C ARG A 77 5.14 23.44 4.34
N ASP A 78 6.43 23.72 4.56
CA ASP A 78 7.12 24.84 3.92
C ASP A 78 7.55 24.44 2.50
N THR A 79 7.02 25.14 1.49
CA THR A 79 7.20 24.81 0.06
C THR A 79 8.64 24.96 -0.42
N GLU A 80 9.49 25.68 0.31
CA GLU A 80 10.92 25.81 0.03
C GLU A 80 11.67 24.47 0.08
N PHE A 81 11.15 23.50 0.84
CA PHE A 81 11.70 22.15 0.94
C PHE A 81 11.14 21.20 -0.11
N HIS A 82 10.16 21.62 -0.91
CA HIS A 82 9.55 20.78 -1.93
C HIS A 82 10.31 20.96 -3.24
N SER A 83 10.73 19.84 -3.84
CA SER A 83 11.38 19.87 -5.15
C SER A 83 10.32 20.10 -6.23
N GLY A 84 10.57 21.06 -7.13
CA GLY A 84 9.67 21.35 -8.25
C GLY A 84 9.81 20.38 -9.44
N TYR A 85 10.78 19.46 -9.37
CA TYR A 85 11.06 18.43 -10.35
C TYR A 85 11.49 17.15 -9.62
N GLU A 86 11.29 16.02 -10.28
CA GLU A 86 11.74 14.71 -9.82
C GLU A 86 13.21 14.54 -10.19
N GLU A 87 14.07 14.37 -9.20
CA GLU A 87 15.49 14.06 -9.41
C GLU A 87 15.65 12.58 -9.75
N ASP A 88 16.62 12.22 -10.58
CA ASP A 88 16.86 10.82 -10.98
C ASP A 88 17.17 9.91 -9.76
N ASP A 89 17.80 10.47 -8.72
CA ASP A 89 18.09 9.76 -7.49
C ASP A 89 16.92 9.87 -6.49
N GLU A 90 16.14 8.79 -6.37
CA GLU A 90 15.04 8.70 -5.40
C GLU A 90 15.47 8.96 -3.94
N THR A 91 16.75 8.79 -3.60
CA THR A 91 17.22 9.00 -2.21
C THR A 91 17.23 10.48 -1.81
N THR A 92 17.29 11.39 -2.79
CA THR A 92 17.23 12.84 -2.56
C THR A 92 15.79 13.34 -2.41
N TRP A 93 14.80 12.50 -2.71
CA TRP A 93 13.39 12.87 -2.61
C TRP A 93 12.98 13.09 -1.15
N LEU A 94 12.00 13.97 -0.94
CA LEU A 94 11.55 14.34 0.40
C LEU A 94 11.15 13.12 1.24
N PRO A 95 10.33 12.19 0.72
CA PRO A 95 9.98 11.01 1.49
C PRO A 95 11.17 10.16 1.92
N SER A 96 12.12 9.92 1.01
CA SER A 96 13.32 9.13 1.27
C SER A 96 14.19 9.75 2.37
N GLN A 97 14.44 11.06 2.28
CA GLN A 97 15.22 11.77 3.29
C GLN A 97 14.50 11.80 4.65
N LEU A 98 13.18 12.00 4.68
CA LEU A 98 12.40 11.97 5.91
C LEU A 98 12.44 10.59 6.56
N LEU A 99 12.21 9.52 5.79
CA LEU A 99 12.32 8.13 6.27
C LEU A 99 13.72 7.82 6.80
N GLY A 100 14.76 8.36 6.14
CA GLY A 100 16.14 8.32 6.62
C GLY A 100 16.34 8.99 7.98
N ALA A 101 15.76 10.17 8.18
CA ALA A 101 15.87 10.93 9.43
C ALA A 101 15.14 10.28 10.61
N ILE A 102 14.08 9.49 10.35
CA ILE A 102 13.28 8.83 11.38
C ILE A 102 13.62 7.34 11.58
N GLN A 103 14.77 6.85 11.09
CA GLN A 103 15.18 5.44 11.25
C GLN A 103 15.22 4.97 12.71
N SER A 104 15.41 5.89 13.67
CA SER A 104 15.37 5.59 15.10
C SER A 104 13.96 5.32 15.65
N LEU A 105 12.89 5.46 14.84
CA LEU A 105 11.47 5.26 15.20
C LEU A 105 11.24 4.08 16.15
N PRO A 106 11.73 2.84 15.88
CA PRO A 106 11.40 1.69 16.70
C PRO A 106 11.94 1.74 18.14
N HIS A 107 12.85 2.66 18.44
CA HIS A 107 13.53 2.80 19.73
C HIS A 107 12.91 3.87 20.63
N HIS A 108 11.91 4.61 20.13
CA HIS A 108 11.24 5.67 20.89
C HIS A 108 10.02 5.15 21.67
N THR A 109 9.45 6.00 22.52
CA THR A 109 8.20 5.69 23.24
C THR A 109 7.04 5.54 22.26
N HIS A 110 5.97 4.83 22.67
CA HIS A 110 4.80 4.65 21.81
C HIS A 110 4.18 5.99 21.37
N ASP A 111 4.16 7.00 22.24
CA ASP A 111 3.62 8.33 21.92
C ASP A 111 4.46 9.03 20.85
N THR A 112 5.79 9.00 21.00
CA THR A 112 6.70 9.54 19.99
C THR A 112 6.59 8.80 18.67
N GLN A 113 6.48 7.46 18.70
CA GLN A 113 6.27 6.66 17.48
C GLN A 113 4.97 7.04 16.77
N VAL A 114 3.87 7.28 17.50
CA VAL A 114 2.60 7.75 16.93
C VAL A 114 2.79 9.09 16.21
N GLU A 115 3.46 10.06 16.86
CA GLU A 115 3.70 11.37 16.23
C GLU A 115 4.60 11.29 14.99
N LEU A 116 5.63 10.44 15.00
CA LEU A 116 6.47 10.19 13.82
C LEU A 116 5.68 9.54 12.69
N LEU A 117 4.82 8.57 12.98
CA LEU A 117 3.96 7.94 11.97
C LEU A 117 2.92 8.90 11.41
N LYS A 118 2.41 9.85 12.22
CA LYS A 118 1.55 10.93 11.73
C LYS A 118 2.31 11.88 10.79
N ALA A 119 3.60 12.12 10.99
CA ALA A 119 4.43 12.85 10.04
C ALA A 119 4.58 12.07 8.71
N VAL A 120 4.81 10.76 8.77
CA VAL A 120 4.83 9.87 7.57
C VAL A 120 3.48 9.86 6.84
N LEU A 121 2.37 9.89 7.59
CA LEU A 121 1.03 10.02 7.01
C LEU A 121 0.88 11.38 6.31
N ASN A 122 1.25 12.48 6.99
CA ASN A 122 1.11 13.84 6.47
C ASN A 122 1.90 14.02 5.16
N MET A 123 3.10 13.45 5.07
CA MET A 123 3.89 13.37 3.83
C MET A 123 3.10 12.80 2.65
N SER A 124 2.20 11.84 2.89
CA SER A 124 1.35 11.23 1.86
C SER A 124 0.05 12.01 1.58
N CYS A 125 -0.21 13.10 2.32
CA CYS A 125 -1.38 13.96 2.18
C CYS A 125 -1.07 15.32 1.53
N VAL A 126 0.19 15.78 1.57
CA VAL A 126 0.57 17.08 1.01
C VAL A 126 0.61 16.99 -0.53
N SER A 127 -0.15 17.88 -1.18
CA SER A 127 -0.10 18.06 -2.63
C SER A 127 1.27 18.60 -3.04
N GLY A 128 1.95 17.92 -3.96
CA GLY A 128 3.30 18.28 -4.41
C GLY A 128 4.38 17.32 -3.91
N ILE A 129 4.09 16.47 -2.93
CA ILE A 129 4.97 15.37 -2.57
C ILE A 129 4.62 14.15 -3.44
N VAL A 130 5.64 13.63 -4.13
CA VAL A 130 5.58 12.43 -4.96
C VAL A 130 6.10 11.24 -4.16
N VAL A 131 5.44 10.08 -4.27
CA VAL A 131 5.91 8.82 -3.67
C VAL A 131 6.10 7.75 -4.75
N SER A 132 7.23 7.06 -4.73
CA SER A 132 7.51 5.89 -5.57
C SER A 132 7.03 4.60 -4.91
N GLY A 133 6.97 3.52 -5.70
CA GLY A 133 6.75 2.17 -5.21
C GLY A 133 7.74 1.73 -4.13
N GLN A 134 9.01 2.11 -4.27
CA GLN A 134 10.06 1.80 -3.30
C GLN A 134 9.86 2.55 -1.98
N ILE A 135 9.48 3.82 -2.04
CA ILE A 135 9.16 4.62 -0.84
C ILE A 135 7.97 4.00 -0.10
N VAL A 136 6.87 3.68 -0.80
CA VAL A 136 5.71 3.06 -0.16
C VAL A 136 6.05 1.69 0.43
N ARG A 137 6.89 0.90 -0.26
CA ARG A 137 7.43 -0.35 0.30
C ARG A 137 8.15 -0.10 1.62
N GLN A 138 9.01 0.91 1.71
CA GLN A 138 9.69 1.26 2.98
C GLN A 138 8.70 1.70 4.06
N VAL A 139 7.71 2.54 3.72
CA VAL A 139 6.66 2.99 4.65
C VAL A 139 5.89 1.78 5.23
N VAL A 140 5.45 0.86 4.38
CA VAL A 140 4.73 -0.36 4.81
C VAL A 140 5.61 -1.21 5.73
N GLY A 141 6.91 -1.32 5.44
CA GLY A 141 7.87 -2.03 6.28
C GLY A 141 7.99 -1.42 7.69
N VAL A 142 8.23 -0.11 7.76
CA VAL A 142 8.36 0.62 9.05
C VAL A 142 7.05 0.57 9.85
N CYS A 143 5.91 0.80 9.18
CA CYS A 143 4.60 0.73 9.81
C CYS A 143 4.30 -0.70 10.32
N GLY A 144 4.67 -1.73 9.58
CA GLY A 144 4.50 -3.13 9.99
C GLY A 144 5.25 -3.45 11.29
N LEU A 145 6.50 -2.98 11.43
CA LEU A 145 7.28 -3.14 12.66
C LEU A 145 6.63 -2.41 13.85
N ALA A 146 6.16 -1.18 13.64
CA ALA A 146 5.50 -0.39 14.67
C ALA A 146 4.15 -1.01 15.10
N TYR A 147 3.38 -1.52 14.15
CA TYR A 147 2.11 -2.21 14.41
C TYR A 147 2.30 -3.44 15.31
N SER A 148 3.39 -4.19 15.07
CA SER A 148 3.70 -5.43 15.78
C SER A 148 4.05 -5.22 17.25
N ARG A 149 4.80 -4.15 17.53
CA ARG A 149 5.30 -3.83 18.87
C ARG A 149 4.33 -2.96 19.66
N GLY A 150 3.36 -2.33 18.99
CA GLY A 150 2.51 -1.31 19.56
C GLY A 150 1.21 -1.78 20.20
N GLY A 151 0.68 -0.94 21.10
CA GLY A 151 -0.71 -0.98 21.54
C GLY A 151 -1.68 -0.41 20.50
N GLN A 152 -2.96 -0.31 20.83
CA GLN A 152 -4.03 0.04 19.87
C GLN A 152 -3.78 1.38 19.14
N GLN A 153 -3.35 2.42 19.86
CA GLN A 153 -3.11 3.74 19.25
C GLN A 153 -1.99 3.70 18.20
N LEU A 154 -0.88 3.03 18.53
CA LEU A 154 0.25 2.87 17.61
C LEU A 154 -0.12 2.02 16.40
N ARG A 155 -0.89 0.94 16.60
CA ARG A 155 -1.43 0.12 15.50
C ARG A 155 -2.31 0.92 14.54
N THR A 156 -3.25 1.71 15.08
CA THR A 156 -4.10 2.57 14.25
C THR A 156 -3.27 3.61 13.48
N SER A 157 -2.29 4.24 14.14
CA SER A 157 -1.41 5.22 13.48
C SER A 157 -0.59 4.60 12.35
N ALA A 158 -0.02 3.41 12.58
CA ALA A 158 0.74 2.66 11.59
C ALA A 158 -0.15 2.23 10.41
N GLN A 159 -1.36 1.74 10.68
CA GLN A 159 -2.31 1.34 9.66
C GLN A 159 -2.74 2.52 8.78
N SER A 160 -3.04 3.67 9.40
CA SER A 160 -3.42 4.88 8.68
C SER A 160 -2.29 5.42 7.82
N ALA A 161 -1.05 5.46 8.34
CA ALA A 161 0.11 5.93 7.60
C ALA A 161 0.40 5.05 6.37
N ALA A 162 0.42 3.72 6.54
CA ALA A 162 0.61 2.78 5.44
C ALA A 162 -0.52 2.86 4.41
N SER A 163 -1.78 2.90 4.87
CA SER A 163 -2.94 2.97 3.97
C SER A 163 -2.95 4.26 3.16
N GLN A 164 -2.60 5.39 3.77
CA GLN A 164 -2.54 6.67 3.09
C GLN A 164 -1.40 6.72 2.06
N ALA A 165 -0.23 6.17 2.37
CA ALA A 165 0.89 6.09 1.43
C ALA A 165 0.54 5.23 0.20
N ILE A 166 -0.11 4.08 0.42
CA ILE A 166 -0.61 3.21 -0.65
C ILE A 166 -1.67 3.94 -1.50
N ALA A 167 -2.64 4.59 -0.86
CA ALA A 167 -3.69 5.32 -1.57
C ALA A 167 -3.13 6.48 -2.40
N ARG A 168 -2.12 7.20 -1.88
CA ARG A 168 -1.41 8.26 -2.60
C ARG A 168 -0.72 7.70 -3.84
N LEU A 169 0.05 6.63 -3.71
CA LEU A 169 0.69 5.96 -4.85
C LEU A 169 -0.34 5.58 -5.92
N VAL A 170 -1.39 4.84 -5.56
CA VAL A 170 -2.42 4.42 -6.53
C VAL A 170 -3.09 5.61 -7.20
N THR A 171 -3.30 6.72 -6.48
CA THR A 171 -3.86 7.94 -7.06
C THR A 171 -2.89 8.58 -8.06
N GLN A 172 -1.61 8.67 -7.73
CA GLN A 172 -0.58 9.19 -8.65
C GLN A 172 -0.47 8.35 -9.93
N LEU A 173 -0.46 7.02 -9.80
CA LEU A 173 -0.37 6.12 -10.96
C LEU A 173 -1.62 6.22 -11.87
N LYS A 174 -2.79 6.54 -11.30
CA LYS A 174 -4.00 6.82 -12.09
C LYS A 174 -3.92 8.15 -12.83
N GLU A 175 -3.40 9.18 -12.18
CA GLU A 175 -3.16 10.49 -12.80
C GLU A 175 -2.15 10.34 -13.96
N GLU A 176 -1.02 9.70 -13.71
CA GLU A 176 0.02 9.43 -14.71
C GLU A 176 -0.51 8.59 -15.88
N SER A 177 -1.26 7.51 -15.60
CA SER A 177 -1.87 6.68 -16.64
C SER A 177 -2.86 7.47 -17.51
N GLN A 178 -3.61 8.41 -16.94
CA GLN A 178 -4.53 9.26 -17.71
C GLN A 178 -3.79 10.29 -18.56
N GLU A 179 -2.71 10.85 -18.05
CA GLU A 179 -1.87 11.79 -18.79
C GLU A 179 -1.19 11.11 -19.99
N GLN A 180 -0.66 9.89 -19.79
CA GLN A 180 -0.09 9.08 -20.87
C GLN A 180 -1.11 8.75 -21.97
N GLU A 181 -2.36 8.44 -21.62
CA GLU A 181 -3.44 8.20 -22.59
C GLU A 181 -3.81 9.47 -23.39
N GLN A 182 -3.81 10.63 -22.73
CA GLN A 182 -4.08 11.91 -23.38
C GLN A 182 -2.97 12.31 -24.36
N LEU A 183 -1.70 12.08 -23.99
CA LEU A 183 -0.56 12.32 -24.87
C LEU A 183 -0.64 11.43 -26.12
N ARG A 184 -0.83 10.11 -25.94
CA ARG A 184 -1.04 9.17 -27.05
C ARG A 184 -2.21 9.56 -27.96
N SER A 185 -3.28 10.12 -27.40
CA SER A 185 -4.44 10.55 -28.18
C SER A 185 -4.18 11.80 -29.03
N LYS A 186 -3.27 12.68 -28.59
CA LYS A 186 -2.86 13.89 -29.34
C LYS A 186 -1.89 13.53 -30.47
N ASP A 187 -0.93 12.65 -30.22
CA ASP A 187 0.05 12.23 -31.23
C ASP A 187 -0.64 11.52 -32.41
N ASN A 188 -1.62 10.67 -32.11
CA ASN A 188 -2.45 10.01 -33.12
C ASN A 188 -3.31 10.97 -33.96
N GLN A 189 -3.62 12.17 -33.46
CA GLN A 189 -4.33 13.21 -34.23
C GLN A 189 -3.38 14.01 -35.13
N LEU A 190 -2.15 14.25 -34.65
CA LEU A 190 -1.09 14.94 -35.40
C LEU A 190 -0.57 14.07 -36.56
N GLN A 191 -0.37 12.77 -36.35
CA GLN A 191 0.04 11.82 -37.40
C GLN A 191 -1.04 11.65 -38.49
N LYS A 192 -2.33 11.77 -38.16
CA LYS A 192 -3.42 11.77 -39.15
C LYS A 192 -3.45 13.01 -40.05
N THR A 193 -2.82 14.11 -39.62
CA THR A 193 -2.76 15.36 -40.39
C THR A 193 -1.51 15.42 -41.29
N SER A 194 -0.50 14.60 -41.00
CA SER A 194 0.78 14.54 -41.72
C SER A 194 0.92 13.18 -42.44
N GLN A 195 -0.01 12.87 -43.34
CA GLN A 195 0.20 11.81 -44.33
C GLN A 195 1.24 12.31 -45.35
N ASP A 196 2.51 12.07 -45.07
CA ASP A 196 3.61 11.90 -46.03
C ASP A 196 4.92 12.08 -45.26
N ASN A 197 5.40 11.00 -44.63
CA ASN A 197 6.80 10.61 -44.49
C ASN A 197 6.86 9.40 -43.55
N GLN A 198 7.18 8.25 -44.13
CA GLN A 198 7.46 7.00 -43.42
C GLN A 198 8.91 7.04 -42.94
N ASP A 199 9.15 7.56 -41.75
CA ASP A 199 10.33 7.20 -40.99
C ASP A 199 9.83 6.41 -39.77
N GLU A 200 10.33 5.18 -39.60
CA GLU A 200 10.12 4.37 -38.39
C GLU A 200 10.75 5.12 -37.21
N GLU A 201 9.96 5.98 -36.55
CA GLU A 201 10.36 6.58 -35.28
C GLU A 201 10.46 5.45 -34.24
N ASP A 202 11.65 5.31 -33.64
CA ASP A 202 11.89 4.50 -32.45
C ASP A 202 10.81 4.83 -31.42
N LEU A 203 9.86 3.92 -31.25
CA LEU A 203 8.74 4.11 -30.34
C LEU A 203 9.32 4.11 -28.92
N ASP A 204 9.46 5.29 -28.31
CA ASP A 204 9.93 5.42 -26.93
C ASP A 204 9.10 4.50 -26.03
N TYR A 205 9.75 3.51 -25.43
CA TYR A 205 9.08 2.55 -24.55
C TYR A 205 8.65 3.28 -23.28
N ILE A 206 7.37 3.63 -23.20
CA ILE A 206 6.77 4.18 -21.99
C ILE A 206 6.43 3.00 -21.07
N ALA A 207 7.15 2.91 -19.94
CA ALA A 207 6.88 1.89 -18.93
C ALA A 207 5.44 2.04 -18.38
N PRO A 208 4.72 0.93 -18.14
CA PRO A 208 3.40 1.00 -17.52
C PRO A 208 3.47 1.60 -16.10
N PRO A 209 2.71 2.66 -15.78
CA PRO A 209 2.73 3.31 -14.47
C PRO A 209 2.50 2.33 -13.32
N TYR A 210 1.60 1.37 -13.52
CA TYR A 210 1.18 0.43 -12.48
C TYR A 210 2.26 -0.57 -12.06
N ASP A 211 3.39 -0.66 -12.78
CA ASP A 211 4.54 -1.49 -12.38
C ASP A 211 5.19 -0.98 -11.08
N GLU A 212 5.02 0.30 -10.75
CA GLU A 212 5.43 0.89 -9.47
C GLU A 212 4.76 0.23 -8.24
N MET A 213 3.66 -0.51 -8.40
CA MET A 213 3.06 -1.26 -7.29
C MET A 213 3.77 -2.58 -6.98
N VAL A 214 4.58 -3.10 -7.90
CA VAL A 214 5.23 -4.42 -7.79
C VAL A 214 6.10 -4.56 -6.53
N PRO A 215 6.96 -3.57 -6.16
CA PRO A 215 7.75 -3.65 -4.93
C PRO A 215 6.90 -3.76 -3.66
N VAL A 216 5.74 -3.08 -3.62
CA VAL A 216 4.81 -3.11 -2.49
C VAL A 216 4.11 -4.46 -2.39
N ILE A 217 3.63 -5.00 -3.52
CA ILE A 217 2.99 -6.32 -3.60
C ILE A 217 3.96 -7.42 -3.19
N ASN A 218 5.21 -7.37 -3.67
CA ASN A 218 6.24 -8.34 -3.32
C ASN A 218 6.55 -8.32 -1.82
N LEU A 219 6.71 -7.14 -1.21
CA LEU A 219 6.90 -7.03 0.24
C LEU A 219 5.74 -7.66 1.01
N ILE A 220 4.49 -7.34 0.62
CA ILE A 220 3.30 -7.90 1.27
C ILE A 220 3.30 -9.42 1.15
N ALA A 221 3.51 -9.96 -0.04
CA ALA A 221 3.53 -11.41 -0.29
C ALA A 221 4.63 -12.12 0.51
N ASP A 222 5.84 -11.58 0.54
CA ASP A 222 6.98 -12.15 1.27
C ASP A 222 6.70 -12.16 2.79
N LYS A 223 6.22 -11.05 3.35
CA LYS A 223 5.90 -10.96 4.78
C LYS A 223 4.67 -11.81 5.16
N LEU A 224 3.70 -12.01 4.27
CA LEU A 224 2.57 -12.94 4.49
C LEU A 224 3.07 -14.40 4.54
N ASN A 225 4.02 -14.76 3.67
CA ASN A 225 4.67 -16.08 3.71
C ASN A 225 5.48 -16.27 4.99
N ASP A 226 6.23 -15.27 5.43
CA ASP A 226 6.94 -15.30 6.72
C ASP A 226 5.95 -15.46 7.88
N ALA A 227 4.81 -14.77 7.82
CA ALA A 227 3.75 -14.90 8.83
C ALA A 227 3.13 -16.30 8.86
N THR A 228 3.12 -17.00 7.73
CA THR A 228 2.62 -18.38 7.63
C THR A 228 3.63 -19.38 8.20
N LYS A 229 4.93 -19.23 7.89
CA LYS A 229 6.00 -20.09 8.43
C LYS A 229 6.12 -19.96 9.95
N ASN A 230 6.05 -18.74 10.47
CA ASN A 230 6.18 -18.46 11.90
C ASN A 230 4.94 -18.87 12.72
N GLN A 231 3.88 -19.43 12.11
CA GLN A 231 2.82 -20.09 12.89
C GLN A 231 3.29 -21.42 13.50
N GLU A 232 4.35 -22.02 12.96
CA GLU A 232 4.91 -23.29 13.44
C GLU A 232 6.03 -23.07 14.48
N ASP A 233 6.68 -21.91 14.47
CA ASP A 233 7.76 -21.53 15.39
C ASP A 233 7.26 -20.65 16.55
N LYS A 234 7.73 -20.91 17.79
CA LYS A 234 7.32 -20.17 19.00
C LYS A 234 7.69 -18.68 19.02
N LYS A 235 8.43 -18.19 18.02
CA LYS A 235 8.68 -16.75 17.79
C LYS A 235 7.60 -16.25 16.84
N GLY A 236 6.62 -15.52 17.37
CA GLY A 236 5.55 -14.92 16.55
C GLY A 236 6.11 -14.05 15.41
N PRO A 237 5.31 -13.80 14.35
CA PRO A 237 5.78 -13.13 13.14
C PRO A 237 6.25 -11.70 13.42
N GLU A 238 7.29 -11.28 12.71
CA GLU A 238 7.83 -9.91 12.79
C GLU A 238 6.80 -8.85 12.39
N VAL A 239 5.92 -9.18 11.44
CA VAL A 239 4.79 -8.37 11.00
C VAL A 239 3.51 -9.22 10.95
N PRO A 240 2.44 -8.88 11.69
CA PRO A 240 1.16 -9.58 11.65
C PRO A 240 0.55 -9.61 10.25
N ALA A 241 0.06 -10.80 9.85
CA ALA A 241 -0.62 -10.98 8.58
C ALA A 241 -1.85 -10.07 8.42
N LEU A 242 -2.56 -9.74 9.52
CA LEU A 242 -3.72 -8.85 9.46
C LEU A 242 -3.37 -7.46 8.89
N PHE A 243 -2.29 -6.85 9.37
CA PHE A 243 -1.79 -5.55 8.87
C PHE A 243 -1.50 -5.60 7.36
N LEU A 244 -0.83 -6.67 6.93
CA LEU A 244 -0.46 -6.89 5.53
C LEU A 244 -1.68 -7.11 4.63
N LEU A 245 -2.69 -7.85 5.12
CA LEU A 245 -3.95 -8.07 4.41
C LEU A 245 -4.76 -6.77 4.29
N GLU A 246 -4.77 -5.92 5.32
CA GLU A 246 -5.38 -4.60 5.24
C GLU A 246 -4.66 -3.70 4.23
N CYS A 247 -3.31 -3.72 4.20
CA CYS A 247 -2.53 -3.02 3.18
C CYS A 247 -2.85 -3.51 1.76
N ALA A 248 -2.91 -4.83 1.55
CA ALA A 248 -3.29 -5.43 0.27
C ALA A 248 -4.70 -5.01 -0.16
N SER A 249 -5.65 -5.04 0.78
CA SER A 249 -7.03 -4.62 0.52
C SER A 249 -7.09 -3.13 0.16
N THR A 250 -6.33 -2.26 0.83
CA THR A 250 -6.25 -0.84 0.50
C THR A 250 -5.71 -0.64 -0.91
N LEU A 251 -4.62 -1.33 -1.28
CA LEU A 251 -4.02 -1.24 -2.62
C LEU A 251 -5.03 -1.63 -3.71
N LEU A 252 -5.63 -2.81 -3.58
CA LEU A 252 -6.53 -3.36 -4.59
C LEU A 252 -7.86 -2.59 -4.68
N SER A 253 -8.44 -2.19 -3.55
CA SER A 253 -9.69 -1.41 -3.56
C SER A 253 -9.52 -0.03 -4.19
N ASN A 254 -8.40 0.66 -3.91
CA ASN A 254 -8.11 1.93 -4.55
C ASN A 254 -7.84 1.77 -6.04
N LEU A 255 -7.21 0.67 -6.47
CA LEU A 255 -6.97 0.38 -7.88
C LEU A 255 -8.29 0.17 -8.63
N ALA A 256 -9.21 -0.63 -8.09
CA ALA A 256 -10.49 -0.97 -8.70
C ALA A 256 -11.40 0.25 -8.96
N GLY A 257 -11.18 1.34 -8.22
CA GLY A 257 -11.98 2.57 -8.33
C GLY A 257 -13.43 2.40 -7.86
N PRO A 258 -14.24 3.47 -7.89
CA PRO A 258 -15.66 3.38 -7.60
C PRO A 258 -16.35 2.63 -8.74
N ILE A 259 -16.46 1.31 -8.62
CA ILE A 259 -17.30 0.47 -9.46
C ILE A 259 -18.69 1.09 -9.41
N ALA A 260 -19.16 1.66 -10.52
CA ALA A 260 -20.40 2.41 -10.59
C ALA A 260 -21.52 1.67 -9.85
N SER A 261 -21.78 2.09 -8.61
CA SER A 261 -22.88 1.58 -7.82
C SER A 261 -24.11 2.24 -8.39
N ASN A 262 -24.82 1.54 -9.26
CA ASN A 262 -26.19 1.90 -9.57
C ASN A 262 -27.06 1.54 -8.35
N THR A 263 -26.86 2.27 -7.25
CA THR A 263 -27.74 2.24 -6.09
C THR A 263 -28.72 3.39 -6.26
N GLY A 264 -29.98 3.05 -6.50
CA GLY A 264 -31.07 3.98 -6.70
C GLY A 264 -31.07 5.12 -5.69
N SER A 265 -31.14 6.34 -6.22
CA SER A 265 -31.29 7.59 -5.51
C SER A 265 -32.31 7.51 -4.37
N LYS A 266 -31.85 7.68 -3.13
CA LYS A 266 -32.66 8.35 -2.09
C LYS A 266 -31.96 9.66 -1.74
N LYS A 267 -32.65 10.75 -2.09
CA LYS A 267 -32.27 12.15 -1.88
C LYS A 267 -31.97 12.43 -0.40
N THR A 268 -30.81 13.00 -0.12
CA THR A 268 -30.61 13.89 1.03
C THR A 268 -29.91 15.15 0.53
N LYS A 269 -30.55 16.30 0.79
CA LYS A 269 -30.09 17.64 0.41
C LYS A 269 -28.99 18.07 1.39
N GLY A 270 -27.88 18.55 0.84
CA GLY A 270 -26.81 19.24 1.57
C GLY A 270 -25.88 19.90 0.55
N THR A 271 -25.54 21.16 0.79
CA THR A 271 -25.22 22.18 -0.22
C THR A 271 -23.73 22.59 -0.13
N LEU A 272 -23.06 22.70 -1.30
CA LEU A 272 -21.86 23.50 -1.67
C LEU A 272 -20.51 23.14 -0.97
N LEU A 273 -19.32 23.09 -1.58
CA LEU A 273 -18.70 23.53 -2.85
C LEU A 273 -17.66 22.43 -3.24
N GLY A 274 -17.17 22.17 -4.46
CA GLY A 274 -17.17 22.86 -5.75
C GLY A 274 -15.84 22.55 -6.45
N LYS A 275 -15.87 21.76 -7.55
CA LYS A 275 -15.07 21.87 -8.81
C LYS A 275 -15.15 20.58 -9.63
N SER A 276 -16.14 20.58 -10.54
CA SER A 276 -16.15 20.02 -11.90
C SER A 276 -15.19 18.86 -12.27
N THR A 277 -15.72 17.64 -12.27
CA THR A 277 -15.27 16.57 -13.18
C THR A 277 -16.30 16.50 -14.31
N LEU A 278 -15.88 16.93 -15.50
CA LEU A 278 -16.69 16.82 -16.72
C LEU A 278 -16.85 15.34 -17.06
N TYR A 279 -18.11 14.93 -17.21
CA TYR A 279 -18.52 13.66 -17.80
C TYR A 279 -17.94 13.55 -19.22
N SER A 280 -17.07 12.58 -19.47
CA SER A 280 -16.82 12.06 -20.82
C SER A 280 -17.65 10.79 -21.03
N LYS A 281 -18.39 10.78 -22.14
CA LYS A 281 -19.12 9.62 -22.66
C LYS A 281 -18.15 8.45 -22.87
N SER A 282 -18.29 7.39 -22.07
CA SER A 282 -17.71 6.08 -22.38
C SER A 282 -18.67 5.31 -23.28
N SER A 283 -18.56 5.54 -24.59
CA SER A 283 -19.12 4.66 -25.62
C SER A 283 -18.19 4.68 -26.83
N GLU A 284 -16.98 4.15 -26.64
CA GLU A 284 -16.17 3.59 -27.72
C GLU A 284 -15.19 2.58 -27.10
N GLN A 285 -15.31 1.36 -27.59
CA GLN A 285 -14.68 0.15 -27.12
C GLN A 285 -13.26 0.15 -27.70
N CYS A 286 -12.28 0.60 -26.92
CA CYS A 286 -10.88 0.42 -27.29
C CYS A 286 -10.47 -1.01 -26.92
N ASN A 287 -10.08 -1.82 -27.91
CA ASN A 287 -9.59 -3.20 -27.76
C ASN A 287 -8.23 -3.31 -27.04
N SER A 288 -7.79 -2.29 -26.29
CA SER A 288 -6.56 -2.34 -25.51
C SER A 288 -6.84 -2.82 -24.08
N ALA A 289 -5.95 -3.66 -23.55
CA ALA A 289 -6.01 -4.03 -22.14
C ALA A 289 -5.89 -2.77 -21.27
N PRO A 290 -6.63 -2.67 -20.15
CA PRO A 290 -6.51 -1.52 -19.27
C PRO A 290 -5.06 -1.40 -18.80
N ALA A 291 -4.57 -0.17 -18.62
CA ALA A 291 -3.16 0.10 -18.35
C ALA A 291 -2.59 -0.63 -17.12
N TYR A 292 -3.45 -1.05 -16.18
CA TYR A 292 -3.06 -1.85 -15.01
C TYR A 292 -2.87 -3.35 -15.31
N CYS A 293 -3.15 -3.84 -16.52
CA CYS A 293 -2.87 -5.23 -16.92
C CYS A 293 -1.45 -5.41 -17.45
N SER A 294 -0.46 -4.74 -16.85
CA SER A 294 0.95 -4.92 -17.20
C SER A 294 1.44 -6.32 -16.80
N THR A 295 2.37 -6.87 -17.57
CA THR A 295 2.90 -8.22 -17.32
C THR A 295 3.55 -8.34 -15.94
N LEU A 296 4.27 -7.32 -15.47
CA LEU A 296 4.93 -7.35 -14.18
C LEU A 296 3.93 -7.29 -13.02
N LEU A 297 2.90 -6.44 -13.10
CA LEU A 297 1.86 -6.39 -12.08
C LEU A 297 1.08 -7.69 -12.00
N VAL A 298 0.62 -8.21 -13.15
CA VAL A 298 -0.13 -9.47 -13.22
C VAL A 298 0.71 -10.61 -12.64
N ALA A 299 1.99 -10.73 -13.04
CA ALA A 299 2.91 -11.72 -12.49
C ALA A 299 3.08 -11.59 -10.97
N ALA A 300 3.27 -10.39 -10.44
CA ALA A 300 3.38 -10.17 -8.99
C ALA A 300 2.10 -10.63 -8.25
N LEU A 301 0.92 -10.39 -8.81
CA LEU A 301 -0.35 -10.81 -8.21
C LEU A 301 -0.52 -12.34 -8.21
N TRP A 302 -0.35 -13.02 -9.36
CA TRP A 302 -0.60 -14.47 -9.42
C TRP A 302 0.57 -15.34 -8.96
N GLN A 303 1.83 -14.90 -9.07
CA GLN A 303 3.01 -15.68 -8.65
C GLN A 303 3.41 -15.44 -7.20
N ARG A 304 3.02 -14.30 -6.60
CA ARG A 304 3.48 -13.91 -5.26
C ARG A 304 2.31 -13.75 -4.29
N LEU A 305 1.41 -12.81 -4.55
CA LEU A 305 0.33 -12.49 -3.60
C LEU A 305 -0.68 -13.62 -3.46
N CYS A 306 -1.21 -14.14 -4.57
CA CYS A 306 -2.23 -15.20 -4.51
C CYS A 306 -1.71 -16.48 -3.84
N PRO A 307 -0.50 -17.00 -4.17
CA PRO A 307 0.08 -18.14 -3.46
C PRO A 307 0.28 -17.90 -1.96
N ALA A 308 0.65 -16.69 -1.55
CA ALA A 308 0.75 -16.34 -0.13
C ALA A 308 -0.61 -16.39 0.59
N LEU A 309 -1.68 -15.90 -0.05
CA LEU A 309 -3.06 -16.02 0.47
C LEU A 309 -3.53 -17.49 0.54
N VAL A 310 -3.21 -18.27 -0.50
CA VAL A 310 -3.48 -19.70 -0.57
C VAL A 310 -2.77 -20.47 0.57
N ALA A 311 -1.52 -20.12 0.88
CA ALA A 311 -0.76 -20.67 1.98
C ALA A 311 -1.37 -20.29 3.35
N LEU A 312 -1.78 -19.03 3.50
CA LEU A 312 -2.50 -18.54 4.68
C LEU A 312 -3.89 -19.13 4.88
N LEU A 313 -4.50 -19.78 3.90
CA LEU A 313 -5.75 -20.55 4.11
C LEU A 313 -5.48 -21.98 4.60
N GLY A 314 -4.21 -22.41 4.62
CA GLY A 314 -3.77 -23.71 5.06
C GLY A 314 -4.01 -24.84 4.05
N SER A 315 -3.42 -26.01 4.36
CA SER A 315 -3.64 -27.26 3.62
C SER A 315 -4.70 -28.14 4.33
N PRO A 316 -5.41 -29.02 3.61
CA PRO A 316 -6.39 -29.94 4.21
C PRO A 316 -5.74 -31.00 5.13
N VAL A 317 -4.40 -31.16 5.07
CA VAL A 317 -3.62 -32.05 5.94
C VAL A 317 -3.32 -31.36 7.28
N SER A 318 -2.98 -30.06 7.28
CA SER A 318 -2.80 -29.27 8.51
C SER A 318 -4.06 -29.24 9.38
N GLN A 319 -5.25 -29.22 8.75
CA GLN A 319 -6.54 -29.33 9.45
C GLN A 319 -6.77 -30.71 10.10
N ARG A 320 -6.13 -31.79 9.62
CA ARG A 320 -6.20 -33.11 10.24
C ARG A 320 -5.21 -33.26 11.41
N LEU A 321 -4.03 -32.66 11.34
CA LEU A 321 -3.04 -32.67 12.43
C LEU A 321 -3.46 -31.81 13.62
N ALA A 322 -4.16 -30.69 13.39
CA ALA A 322 -4.81 -29.92 14.47
C ALA A 322 -5.87 -30.73 15.23
N LYS A 323 -6.44 -31.78 14.62
CA LYS A 323 -7.34 -32.73 15.30
C LYS A 323 -6.61 -33.73 16.19
N THR A 324 -5.31 -33.95 15.98
CA THR A 324 -4.54 -34.96 16.71
C THR A 324 -3.71 -34.39 17.87
N SER A 325 -3.32 -33.11 17.82
CA SER A 325 -2.52 -32.47 18.87
C SER A 325 -3.32 -32.02 20.10
N SER A 326 -4.66 -31.98 20.04
CA SER A 326 -5.53 -31.66 21.19
C SER A 326 -5.83 -32.87 22.09
N ARG A 327 -5.12 -33.99 21.94
CA ARG A 327 -5.22 -35.17 22.82
C ARG A 327 -3.99 -35.29 23.70
N SER A 328 -3.90 -34.47 24.74
CA SER A 328 -3.05 -34.78 25.89
C SER A 328 -3.80 -34.54 27.20
N ASP A 329 -4.09 -35.68 27.84
CA ASP A 329 -4.26 -35.92 29.27
C ASP A 329 -5.62 -35.71 29.94
N GLY A 330 -6.12 -36.78 30.58
CA GLY A 330 -7.09 -36.71 31.68
C GLY A 330 -8.55 -37.15 31.43
N GLN A 331 -8.86 -38.37 31.89
CA GLN A 331 -10.14 -38.86 32.46
C GLN A 331 -11.36 -39.19 31.57
N MET A 332 -11.59 -40.51 31.54
CA MET A 332 -12.84 -41.22 31.27
C MET A 332 -13.97 -40.77 32.21
N GLY A 333 -15.13 -40.33 31.69
CA GLY A 333 -16.36 -40.24 32.48
C GLY A 333 -17.45 -39.27 31.99
N ARG A 334 -18.58 -39.84 31.55
CA ARG A 334 -19.96 -39.29 31.60
C ARG A 334 -20.30 -38.01 30.82
N GLY A 335 -20.95 -38.22 29.67
CA GLY A 335 -22.24 -37.59 29.34
C GLY A 335 -22.37 -36.06 29.37
N SER A 336 -21.84 -35.39 28.34
CA SER A 336 -22.46 -34.20 27.73
C SER A 336 -21.68 -33.86 26.47
N GLY A 337 -22.34 -33.94 25.31
CA GLY A 337 -21.79 -33.59 24.01
C GLY A 337 -21.64 -32.08 23.87
N CYS A 338 -20.69 -31.49 24.59
CA CYS A 338 -20.17 -30.17 24.25
C CYS A 338 -19.31 -30.35 23.00
N LEU A 339 -19.85 -29.93 21.86
CA LEU A 339 -19.12 -29.81 20.60
C LEU A 339 -17.88 -28.95 20.84
N ALA A 340 -16.73 -29.59 21.05
CA ALA A 340 -15.43 -28.93 20.96
C ALA A 340 -15.25 -28.53 19.49
N ASN A 341 -15.78 -27.37 19.14
CA ASN A 341 -15.71 -26.79 17.80
C ASN A 341 -14.24 -26.68 17.39
N PRO A 342 -13.80 -27.30 16.30
CA PRO A 342 -12.54 -26.92 15.70
C PRO A 342 -12.75 -25.51 15.14
N GLY A 343 -12.22 -24.50 15.85
CA GLY A 343 -12.14 -23.15 15.30
C GLY A 343 -11.33 -23.16 14.00
N PRO A 344 -11.55 -22.18 13.10
CA PRO A 344 -10.66 -21.99 11.96
C PRO A 344 -9.19 -21.94 12.43
N LEU A 345 -8.26 -22.41 11.60
CA LEU A 345 -6.80 -22.34 11.86
C LEU A 345 -6.32 -20.89 12.13
N PHE A 346 -7.17 -19.89 11.85
CA PHE A 346 -6.90 -18.46 11.93
C PHE A 346 -8.02 -17.75 12.70
N ASN A 347 -7.72 -16.60 13.31
CA ASN A 347 -8.72 -15.74 13.94
C ASN A 347 -9.78 -15.30 12.91
N ASN A 348 -11.05 -15.19 13.32
CA ASN A 348 -12.18 -14.82 12.45
C ASN A 348 -11.91 -13.50 11.69
N GLN A 349 -11.27 -12.53 12.33
CA GLN A 349 -10.88 -11.26 11.70
C GLN A 349 -9.88 -11.44 10.55
N GLN A 350 -8.89 -12.33 10.69
CA GLN A 350 -7.89 -12.60 9.66
C GLN A 350 -8.53 -13.29 8.45
N ALA A 351 -9.44 -14.23 8.68
CA ALA A 351 -10.17 -14.91 7.61
C ALA A 351 -11.00 -13.91 6.78
N ARG A 352 -11.72 -12.99 7.43
CA ARG A 352 -12.45 -11.91 6.74
C ARG A 352 -11.54 -11.02 5.90
N ALA A 353 -10.37 -10.67 6.42
CA ALA A 353 -9.39 -9.89 5.66
C ALA A 353 -8.90 -10.63 4.42
N ILE A 354 -8.60 -11.93 4.51
CA ILE A 354 -8.26 -12.77 3.34
C ILE A 354 -9.39 -12.77 2.31
N TYR A 355 -10.64 -12.97 2.76
CA TYR A 355 -11.79 -13.01 1.85
C TYR A 355 -12.00 -11.68 1.13
N ASN A 356 -11.82 -10.56 1.83
CA ASN A 356 -11.91 -9.23 1.22
C ASN A 356 -10.84 -9.03 0.14
N VAL A 357 -9.59 -9.40 0.42
CA VAL A 357 -8.50 -9.32 -0.57
C VAL A 357 -8.80 -10.19 -1.78
N ALA A 358 -9.25 -11.43 -1.57
CA ALA A 358 -9.62 -12.33 -2.67
C ALA A 358 -10.77 -11.79 -3.52
N CYS A 359 -11.80 -11.22 -2.91
CA CYS A 359 -12.89 -10.57 -3.63
C CYS A 359 -12.39 -9.39 -4.48
N TRP A 360 -11.49 -8.54 -3.96
CA TRP A 360 -10.90 -7.45 -4.74
C TRP A 360 -10.06 -7.95 -5.90
N LEU A 361 -9.29 -9.03 -5.72
CA LEU A 361 -8.55 -9.67 -6.80
C LEU A 361 -9.48 -10.16 -7.92
N VAL A 362 -10.61 -10.78 -7.57
CA VAL A 362 -11.61 -11.21 -8.57
C VAL A 362 -12.20 -10.00 -9.32
N VAL A 363 -12.53 -8.94 -8.61
CA VAL A 363 -13.11 -7.72 -9.21
C VAL A 363 -12.14 -7.05 -10.18
N LEU A 364 -10.85 -7.05 -9.87
CA LEU A 364 -9.82 -6.41 -10.68
C LEU A 364 -9.35 -7.27 -11.85
N MET A 365 -9.13 -8.57 -11.59
CA MET A 365 -8.36 -9.45 -12.47
C MET A 365 -9.17 -10.64 -13.00
N GLY A 366 -10.48 -10.68 -12.74
CA GLY A 366 -11.34 -11.77 -13.20
C GLY A 366 -11.38 -11.89 -14.73
N SER A 367 -11.28 -10.79 -15.46
CA SER A 367 -11.21 -10.81 -16.93
C SER A 367 -9.83 -11.19 -17.49
N VAL A 368 -8.81 -11.41 -16.65
CA VAL A 368 -7.42 -11.72 -17.05
C VAL A 368 -7.19 -13.22 -17.02
N GLY A 369 -6.79 -13.80 -18.15
CA GLY A 369 -6.66 -15.26 -18.32
C GLY A 369 -5.68 -15.90 -17.36
N GLU A 370 -4.48 -15.35 -17.20
CA GLU A 370 -3.42 -15.90 -16.31
C GLU A 370 -3.85 -15.95 -14.84
N MET A 371 -4.74 -15.04 -14.43
CA MET A 371 -5.23 -14.94 -13.05
C MET A 371 -6.34 -15.98 -12.77
N ARG A 372 -7.04 -16.49 -13.79
CA ARG A 372 -8.20 -17.39 -13.62
C ARG A 372 -7.88 -18.62 -12.77
N PRO A 373 -6.86 -19.44 -13.08
CA PRO A 373 -6.61 -20.67 -12.31
C PRO A 373 -6.31 -20.39 -10.84
N VAL A 374 -5.59 -19.30 -10.54
CA VAL A 374 -5.22 -18.98 -9.15
C VAL A 374 -6.40 -18.39 -8.36
N LEU A 375 -7.26 -17.59 -9.01
CA LEU A 375 -8.48 -17.07 -8.40
C LEU A 375 -9.49 -18.19 -8.10
N GLU A 376 -9.65 -19.14 -9.03
CA GLU A 376 -10.49 -20.32 -8.81
C GLU A 376 -9.96 -21.17 -7.65
N SER A 377 -8.64 -21.38 -7.57
CA SER A 377 -8.02 -22.08 -6.45
C SER A 377 -8.26 -21.37 -5.11
N LEU A 378 -8.15 -20.04 -5.07
CA LEU A 378 -8.45 -19.23 -3.89
C LEU A 378 -9.91 -19.38 -3.45
N LEU A 379 -10.86 -19.20 -4.37
CA LEU A 379 -12.30 -19.32 -4.08
C LEU A 379 -12.66 -20.75 -3.65
N HIS A 380 -12.11 -21.76 -4.30
CA HIS A 380 -12.30 -23.16 -3.92
C HIS A 380 -11.84 -23.40 -2.47
N ARG A 381 -10.66 -22.91 -2.09
CA ARG A 381 -10.17 -23.02 -0.70
C ARG A 381 -11.02 -22.23 0.28
N MET A 382 -11.44 -21.02 -0.07
CA MET A 382 -12.30 -20.19 0.79
C MET A 382 -13.65 -20.84 1.08
N LEU A 383 -14.29 -21.42 0.06
CA LEU A 383 -15.66 -21.90 0.14
C LEU A 383 -15.78 -23.38 0.52
N LEU A 384 -14.86 -24.23 0.07
CA LEU A 384 -15.01 -25.68 0.17
C LEU A 384 -14.14 -26.34 1.23
N TYR A 385 -12.98 -25.76 1.58
CA TYR A 385 -12.10 -26.37 2.60
C TYR A 385 -12.64 -26.21 4.03
N PRO A 386 -13.18 -25.05 4.48
CA PRO A 386 -13.72 -24.93 5.82
C PRO A 386 -14.92 -25.86 6.03
N PRO A 387 -15.16 -26.36 7.26
CA PRO A 387 -16.39 -27.07 7.59
C PRO A 387 -17.60 -26.12 7.43
N PRO A 388 -18.81 -26.62 7.10
CA PRO A 388 -19.98 -25.78 6.80
C PRO A 388 -20.29 -24.69 7.83
N GLN A 389 -20.06 -24.99 9.11
CA GLN A 389 -20.30 -24.06 10.24
C GLN A 389 -19.39 -22.82 10.21
N CYS A 390 -18.25 -22.88 9.54
CA CYS A 390 -17.27 -21.79 9.43
C CYS A 390 -17.35 -21.04 8.09
N ARG A 391 -18.25 -21.43 7.17
CA ARG A 391 -18.34 -20.85 5.83
C ARG A 391 -19.13 -19.54 5.76
N LEU A 392 -19.84 -19.17 6.84
CA LEU A 392 -20.76 -18.03 6.81
C LEU A 392 -20.09 -16.72 6.37
N ASP A 393 -18.90 -16.43 6.89
CA ASP A 393 -18.20 -15.18 6.55
C ASP A 393 -17.67 -15.19 5.10
N ALA A 394 -17.23 -16.35 4.59
CA ALA A 394 -16.84 -16.51 3.19
C ALA A 394 -18.03 -16.36 2.24
N LEU A 395 -19.17 -16.99 2.58
CA LEU A 395 -20.41 -16.88 1.81
C LEU A 395 -20.95 -15.45 1.81
N LYS A 396 -20.84 -14.70 2.91
CA LYS A 396 -21.20 -13.28 2.95
C LYS A 396 -20.34 -12.45 2.00
N ALA A 397 -19.02 -12.64 2.02
CA ALA A 397 -18.11 -11.93 1.11
C ALA A 397 -18.44 -12.21 -0.36
N VAL A 398 -18.67 -13.48 -0.71
CA VAL A 398 -19.06 -13.87 -2.08
C VAL A 398 -20.47 -13.37 -2.42
N SER A 399 -21.41 -13.36 -1.48
CA SER A 399 -22.76 -12.83 -1.73
C SER A 399 -22.75 -11.34 -2.09
N GLU A 400 -21.81 -10.56 -1.54
CA GLU A 400 -21.62 -9.15 -1.90
C GLU A 400 -21.09 -9.01 -3.34
N LEU A 401 -20.21 -9.92 -3.76
CA LEU A 401 -19.70 -10.00 -5.12
C LEU A 401 -20.83 -10.33 -6.11
N LEU A 402 -21.66 -11.32 -5.77
CA LEU A 402 -22.80 -11.74 -6.60
C LEU A 402 -23.94 -10.71 -6.62
N GLY A 403 -24.06 -9.88 -5.58
CA GLY A 403 -25.09 -8.84 -5.48
C GLY A 403 -24.89 -7.65 -6.43
N ASN A 404 -23.73 -7.54 -7.08
CA ASN A 404 -23.44 -6.48 -8.04
C ASN A 404 -23.20 -7.10 -9.45
N PRO A 405 -23.99 -6.72 -10.47
CA PRO A 405 -23.89 -7.34 -11.80
C PRO A 405 -22.51 -7.11 -12.45
N THR A 406 -21.89 -5.97 -12.22
CA THR A 406 -20.54 -5.68 -12.74
C THR A 406 -19.49 -6.59 -12.11
N LYS A 407 -19.58 -6.78 -10.78
CA LYS A 407 -18.68 -7.70 -10.05
C LYS A 407 -18.92 -9.17 -10.46
N LEU A 408 -20.18 -9.54 -10.73
CA LEU A 408 -20.54 -10.87 -11.23
C LEU A 408 -19.94 -11.14 -12.62
N VAL A 409 -19.96 -10.14 -13.51
CA VAL A 409 -19.30 -10.26 -14.82
C VAL A 409 -17.80 -10.43 -14.67
N GLN A 410 -17.14 -9.79 -13.70
CA GLN A 410 -15.72 -10.05 -13.45
C GLN A 410 -15.49 -11.48 -12.95
N LEU A 411 -16.38 -11.99 -12.08
CA LEU A 411 -16.31 -13.35 -11.57
C LEU A 411 -16.56 -14.44 -12.63
N ALA A 412 -17.57 -14.28 -13.49
CA ALA A 412 -18.07 -15.36 -14.35
C ALA A 412 -18.08 -15.02 -15.85
N GLY A 413 -17.69 -13.79 -16.21
CA GLY A 413 -17.64 -13.32 -17.58
C GLY A 413 -16.46 -13.84 -18.38
N PRO A 414 -16.47 -13.62 -19.70
CA PRO A 414 -15.41 -14.08 -20.59
C PRO A 414 -14.07 -13.45 -20.24
N ILE A 415 -13.00 -14.17 -20.57
CA ILE A 415 -11.64 -13.64 -20.49
C ILE A 415 -11.51 -12.56 -21.59
N LEU A 416 -11.15 -11.34 -21.19
CA LEU A 416 -10.98 -10.20 -22.09
C LEU A 416 -9.51 -9.90 -22.36
N HIS A 417 -8.61 -10.35 -21.47
CA HIS A 417 -7.18 -10.09 -21.58
C HIS A 417 -6.41 -11.41 -21.53
N THR A 418 -5.74 -11.74 -22.63
CA THR A 418 -4.89 -12.93 -22.79
C THR A 418 -3.48 -12.50 -23.17
N ASP A 419 -2.45 -13.14 -22.59
CA ASP A 419 -1.08 -12.95 -23.08
C ASP A 419 -1.01 -13.47 -24.53
N PRO A 420 -0.64 -12.63 -25.52
CA PRO A 420 -0.46 -13.06 -26.90
C PRO A 420 0.59 -14.18 -27.06
N ARG A 421 1.47 -14.38 -26.07
CA ARG A 421 2.50 -15.43 -26.05
C ARG A 421 1.98 -16.78 -25.56
N ASN A 422 0.80 -16.84 -24.93
CA ASN A 422 0.27 -18.08 -24.36
C ASN A 422 -1.24 -18.28 -24.56
N PRO A 423 -1.69 -18.50 -25.82
CA PRO A 423 -3.12 -18.62 -26.15
C PRO A 423 -3.80 -19.90 -25.62
N HIS A 424 -3.04 -20.85 -25.05
CA HIS A 424 -3.52 -22.20 -24.73
C HIS A 424 -3.73 -22.50 -23.23
N GLN A 425 -3.64 -21.51 -22.32
CA GLN A 425 -3.90 -21.75 -20.88
C GLN A 425 -5.38 -22.00 -20.51
N ASN A 426 -6.29 -22.02 -21.49
CA ASN A 426 -7.75 -22.01 -21.28
C ASN A 426 -8.42 -23.37 -20.98
N ASP A 427 -7.68 -24.47 -20.81
CA ASP A 427 -8.27 -25.82 -20.68
C ASP A 427 -8.78 -26.18 -19.27
N LEU A 428 -8.73 -25.26 -18.30
CA LEU A 428 -9.16 -25.51 -16.91
C LEU A 428 -10.27 -24.57 -16.42
N ALA A 429 -11.06 -23.96 -17.32
CA ALA A 429 -12.22 -23.17 -16.91
C ALA A 429 -13.25 -24.06 -16.19
N LEU A 430 -13.52 -23.77 -14.91
CA LEU A 430 -14.45 -24.52 -14.05
C LEU A 430 -15.94 -24.44 -14.47
N PHE A 431 -16.27 -23.63 -15.48
CA PHE A 431 -17.63 -23.40 -15.97
C PHE A 431 -17.71 -23.41 -17.50
N ARG A 432 -17.32 -24.53 -18.12
CA ARG A 432 -17.76 -24.86 -19.48
C ARG A 432 -18.72 -26.04 -19.46
#